data_AF-F0TCA3-F1
#
_entry.id   AF-F0TCA3-F1
#
_cell.length_a   1.000
_cell.length_b   1.000
_cell.length_c   1.000
_cell.angle_alpha   90.00
_cell.angle_beta   90.00
_cell.angle_gamma   90.00
#
_symmetry.space_group_name_H-M   'P 1'
#
loop_
_entity.id
_entity.type
_entity.pdbx_description
1 polymer ?
#
loop_
_entity_poly.entity_id
_entity_poly.type
_entity_poly.pdbx_seq_one_letter_code
_entity_poly.pdbx_strand_id
1 'polypeptide(L)' 'MFKKQINIGIEQKTDLDAIQRQIIENGGKVTLMDLINDAISIFINEYKNKAILKYTPQFYDKKEDE' A
#
# COMPACT_ATOMS: atom_id res chain seq x y z
N MET A 1 -17.21 -3.75 -9.25
CA MET A 1 -15.76 -3.61 -8.97
C MET A 1 -15.37 -2.18 -9.26
N PHE A 2 -14.85 -1.43 -8.29
CA PHE A 2 -14.40 -0.05 -8.51
C PHE A 2 -12.99 -0.09 -9.12
N LYS A 3 -12.78 0.56 -10.26
CA LYS A 3 -11.47 0.67 -10.92
C LYS A 3 -11.04 2.12 -10.89
N LYS A 4 -9.96 2.42 -10.15
CA LYS A 4 -9.34 3.74 -10.11
C LYS A 4 -7.98 3.65 -10.78
N GLN A 5 -7.62 4.66 -11.57
CA GLN A 5 -6.28 4.78 -12.11
C GLN A 5 -5.33 5.12 -10.95
N ILE A 6 -4.27 4.32 -10.79
CA ILE A 6 -3.29 4.47 -9.72
C ILE A 6 -2.01 5.03 -10.34
N ASN A 7 -1.53 6.14 -9.79
CA ASN A 7 -0.22 6.66 -10.11
C ASN A 7 0.79 5.96 -9.20
N ILE A 8 1.66 5.14 -9.80
CA ILE A 8 2.78 4.50 -9.12
C ILE A 8 4.07 5.19 -9.57
N GLY A 9 4.99 5.41 -8.62
CA GLY A 9 6.31 5.91 -8.97
C GLY A 9 7.15 4.84 -9.67
N ILE A 10 8.25 5.28 -10.28
CA ILE A 10 9.14 4.41 -11.07
C ILE A 10 9.75 3.32 -10.19
N GLU A 11 10.16 3.66 -8.96
CA GLU A 11 10.72 2.70 -8.00
C GLU A 11 9.69 1.63 -7.60
N GLN A 12 8.47 2.03 -7.20
CA GLN A 12 7.43 1.07 -6.82
C GLN A 12 7.05 0.17 -7.99
N LYS A 13 7.01 0.70 -9.22
CA LYS A 13 6.77 -0.12 -10.41
C LYS A 13 7.90 -1.15 -10.60
N THR A 14 9.15 -0.73 -10.45
CA THR A 14 10.33 -1.58 -10.63
C THR A 14 10.33 -2.73 -9.61
N ASP A 15 10.00 -2.43 -8.36
CA ASP A 15 9.91 -3.44 -7.30
C ASP A 15 8.73 -4.40 -7.54
N LEU A 16 7.57 -3.90 -7.96
CA LEU A 16 6.41 -4.74 -8.31
C LEU A 16 6.71 -5.67 -9.50
N ASP A 17 7.41 -5.17 -10.52
CA ASP A 17 7.86 -5.98 -11.67
C ASP A 17 8.84 -7.07 -11.23
N ALA A 18 9.78 -6.76 -10.32
CA ALA A 18 10.74 -7.72 -9.79
C ALA A 18 10.04 -8.83 -8.98
N ILE A 19 9.07 -8.47 -8.12
CA ILE A 19 8.26 -9.42 -7.36
C ILE A 19 7.45 -10.31 -8.31
N GLN A 20 6.75 -9.71 -9.28
CA GLN A 20 5.97 -10.45 -10.26
C GLN A 20 6.84 -11.46 -11.02
N ARG A 21 8.03 -11.02 -11.45
CA ARG A 21 8.99 -11.87 -12.15
C ARG A 21 9.40 -13.07 -11.31
N GLN A 22 9.79 -12.87 -10.04
CA GLN A 22 10.16 -13.98 -9.16
C GLN A 22 9.01 -14.97 -8.95
N ILE A 23 7.76 -14.49 -8.83
CA ILE A 23 6.58 -15.37 -8.71
C ILE A 23 6.42 -16.22 -9.97
N ILE A 24 6.54 -15.61 -11.15
CA ILE A 24 6.44 -16.32 -12.44
C ILE A 24 7.59 -17.32 -12.62
N GLU A 25 8.82 -16.95 -12.28
CA GLU A 25 10.00 -17.83 -12.33
C GLU A 25 9.82 -19.08 -11.44
N ASN A 26 9.10 -18.95 -10.33
CA ASN A 26 8.75 -20.06 -9.44
C ASN A 26 7.48 -20.84 -9.86
N GLY A 27 6.96 -20.60 -11.07
CA GLY A 27 5.77 -21.29 -11.61
C GLY A 27 4.43 -20.73 -11.13
N GLY A 28 4.44 -19.61 -10.41
CA GLY A 28 3.23 -18.89 -10.01
C GLY A 28 2.63 -18.04 -11.14
N LYS A 29 1.42 -17.53 -10.91
CA LYS A 29 0.74 -16.61 -11.84
C LYS A 29 0.11 -15.47 -11.06
N VAL A 30 0.51 -14.25 -11.38
CA VAL A 30 -0.02 -13.03 -10.76
C VAL A 30 0.07 -11.86 -11.74
N THR A 31 -0.89 -10.93 -11.70
CA THR A 31 -0.78 -9.66 -12.41
C THR A 31 -0.29 -8.55 -11.48
N LEU A 32 0.27 -7.48 -12.04
CA LEU A 32 0.61 -6.28 -11.24
C LEU A 32 -0.60 -5.73 -10.48
N MET A 33 -1.80 -5.82 -11.08
CA MET A 33 -3.02 -5.36 -10.43
C MET A 33 -3.36 -6.21 -9.19
N ASP A 34 -3.13 -7.53 -9.26
CA ASP A 34 -3.33 -8.42 -8.12
C ASP A 34 -2.36 -8.04 -6.98
N LEU A 35 -1.08 -7.84 -7.29
CA LEU A 35 -0.08 -7.39 -6.32
C LEU A 35 -0.44 -6.05 -5.67
N ILE A 36 -0.97 -5.10 -6.46
CA ILE A 36 -1.41 -3.80 -5.95
C ILE A 36 -2.62 -3.95 -5.02
N ASN A 37 -3.60 -4.78 -5.41
CA ASN A 37 -4.79 -5.03 -4.58
C ASN A 37 -4.41 -5.72 -3.25
N ASP A 38 -3.48 -6.68 -3.30
CA ASP A 38 -2.98 -7.37 -2.12
C ASP A 38 -2.19 -6.41 -1.23
N ALA A 39 -1.35 -5.55 -1.80
CA ALA A 39 -0.63 -4.52 -1.04
C ALA A 39 -1.56 -3.54 -0.34
N ILE A 40 -2.64 -3.09 -1.00
CA ILE A 40 -3.68 -2.26 -0.38
C ILE A 40 -4.37 -3.00 0.77
N SER A 41 -4.69 -4.28 0.57
CA SER A 41 -5.34 -5.11 1.59
C SER A 41 -4.45 -5.30 2.81
N ILE A 42 -3.17 -5.61 2.61
CA ILE A 42 -2.16 -5.72 3.67
C ILE A 42 -2.01 -4.38 4.39
N PHE A 43 -1.92 -3.27 3.65
CA PHE A 43 -1.83 -1.94 4.25
C PHE A 43 -3.02 -1.62 5.16
N ILE A 44 -4.24 -1.92 4.71
CA ILE A 44 -5.45 -1.70 5.51
C ILE A 44 -5.47 -2.62 6.74
N ASN A 45 -5.15 -3.91 6.58
CA ASN A 45 -5.25 -4.86 7.69
C ASN A 45 -4.20 -4.61 8.77
N GLU A 46 -2.96 -4.34 8.37
CA GLU A 46 -1.82 -4.26 9.29
C GLU A 46 -1.51 -2.82 9.74
N TYR A 47 -1.83 -1.82 8.92
CA TYR A 47 -1.36 -0.45 9.13
C TYR A 47 -2.49 0.59 9.21
N LYS A 48 -3.78 0.21 9.15
CA LYS A 48 -4.91 1.16 9.20
C LYS A 48 -4.81 2.18 10.34
N ASN A 49 -4.58 1.74 11.58
CA ASN A 49 -4.51 2.66 12.72
C ASN A 49 -3.31 3.61 12.62
N LYS A 50 -2.15 3.12 12.16
CA LYS A 50 -0.95 3.95 11.93
C LYS A 50 -1.19 4.96 10.81
N ALA A 51 -1.87 4.55 9.74
CA ALA A 51 -2.26 5.44 8.66
C ALA A 51 -3.21 6.54 9.16
N ILE A 52 -4.25 6.17 9.91
CA ILE A 52 -5.17 7.14 10.54
C ILE A 52 -4.37 8.11 11.39
N LEU A 53 -3.52 7.66 12.31
CA LEU A 53 -2.70 8.54 13.16
C LEU A 53 -1.81 9.49 12.34
N LYS A 54 -1.12 8.98 11.32
CA LYS A 54 -0.23 9.78 10.46
C LYS A 54 -0.95 10.91 9.73
N TYR A 55 -2.19 10.67 9.31
CA TYR A 55 -2.97 11.61 8.50
C TYR A 55 -4.06 12.35 9.30
N THR A 56 -4.23 12.03 10.59
CA THR A 56 -5.13 12.74 11.49
C THR A 56 -4.37 13.91 12.13
N PRO A 57 -4.79 15.17 11.93
CA PRO A 57 -4.09 16.35 12.45
C PRO A 57 -4.11 16.52 13.99
N GLN A 58 -4.65 15.57 14.76
CA GLN A 58 -5.02 15.77 16.17
C GLN A 58 -4.00 15.29 17.21
N PHE A 59 -2.73 15.65 17.04
CA PHE A 59 -1.78 15.69 18.16
C PHE A 59 -1.02 17.02 18.28
N TYR A 60 -1.33 18.02 17.45
CA TYR A 60 -0.69 19.34 17.53
C TYR A 60 -1.43 20.37 18.37
N ASP A 61 -2.66 20.09 18.84
CA ASP A 61 -3.49 21.07 19.55
C ASP A 61 -4.18 20.53 20.81
N LYS A 62 -3.55 19.56 21.49
CA LYS A 62 -3.77 19.36 22.93
C LYS A 62 -2.53 19.82 23.69
N LYS A 63 -2.29 21.13 23.64
CA LYS A 63 -1.96 21.85 24.86
C LYS A 63 -3.25 21.87 25.69
N GLU A 64 -3.49 20.83 26.49
CA GLU A 64 -4.30 21.01 27.69
C GLU A 64 -3.29 21.33 28.77
N ASP A 65 -3.32 22.59 29.17
CA ASP A 65 -2.76 23.07 30.42
C ASP A 65 -3.29 22.19 31.56
N GLU A 66 -2.39 21.47 32.25
CA GLU A 66 -2.55 21.05 33.64
C GLU A 66 -1.27 21.40 34.41
#